data_AF-A0A0D6R9B3-F1
#
_entry.id   AF-A0A0D6R9B3-F1
#
_cell.length_a   1.000
_cell.length_b   1.000
_cell.length_c   1.000
_cell.angle_alpha   90.00
_cell.angle_beta   90.00
_cell.angle_gamma   90.00
#
_symmetry.space_group_name_H-M   'P 1'
#
loop_
_entity.id
_entity.type
_entity.pdbx_description
1 polymer ?
#
loop_
_entity_poly.entity_id
_entity_poly.type
_entity_poly.pdbx_seq_one_letter_code
_entity_poly.pdbx_strand_id
1 'polypeptide(L)'
;MEAIRIYRDLLRAVRRHIGSDSSKSHFRDYVAAEFRKNMCLQDPPLVQQKMKLAQNYMLLLNSVHHHKDLLFSYNIAVDREDEMKLKLKRSASSVGLQLPEHYKE
;
A
#
# COMPACT_ATOMS: atom_id res chain seq x y z
N MET A 1 -16.86 -17.33 13.17
CA MET A 1 -16.73 -17.15 11.70
C MET A 1 -16.21 -15.76 11.32
N GLU A 2 -16.73 -14.69 11.93
CA GLU A 2 -16.32 -13.31 11.64
C GLU A 2 -14.84 -12.98 11.91
N ALA A 3 -14.29 -13.42 13.04
CA ALA A 3 -12.88 -13.19 13.37
C ALA A 3 -11.89 -13.75 12.33
N ILE A 4 -12.19 -14.93 11.78
CA ILE A 4 -11.36 -15.56 10.73
C ILE A 4 -11.43 -14.76 9.43
N ARG A 5 -12.60 -14.22 9.10
CA ARG A 5 -12.79 -13.34 7.94
C ARG A 5 -11.94 -12.07 8.09
N ILE A 6 -12.08 -11.37 9.22
CA ILE A 6 -11.32 -10.14 9.52
C ILE A 6 -9.81 -10.40 9.50
N TYR A 7 -9.36 -11.53 10.06
CA TYR A 7 -7.96 -11.94 10.01
C TYR A 7 -7.44 -12.09 8.58
N ARG A 8 -8.18 -12.82 7.74
CA ARG A 8 -7.81 -13.04 6.32
C ARG A 8 -7.80 -11.74 5.54
N ASP A 9 -8.80 -10.88 5.75
CA ASP A 9 -8.93 -9.60 5.07
C ASP A 9 -7.79 -8.66 5.45
N LEU A 10 -7.45 -8.58 6.74
CA LEU A 10 -6.32 -7.79 7.22
C LEU A 10 -4.99 -8.30 6.65
N LEU A 11 -4.75 -9.61 6.64
CA LEU A 11 -3.54 -10.17 6.03
C LEU A 11 -3.45 -9.87 4.53
N ARG A 12 -4.59 -9.88 3.82
CA ARG A 12 -4.66 -9.53 2.41
C ARG A 12 -4.37 -8.04 2.20
N ALA A 13 -4.92 -7.17 3.04
CA ALA A 13 -4.66 -5.73 3.00
C ALA A 13 -3.18 -5.41 3.28
N VAL A 14 -2.58 -6.02 4.31
CA VAL A 14 -1.14 -5.90 4.60
C VAL A 14 -0.31 -6.34 3.40
N ARG A 15 -0.59 -7.51 2.82
CA ARG A 15 0.13 -7.99 1.64
C ARG A 15 -0.01 -7.02 0.46
N ARG A 16 -1.22 -6.49 0.22
CA ARG A 16 -1.51 -5.59 -0.91
C ARG A 16 -0.83 -4.23 -0.77
N HIS A 17 -0.85 -3.64 0.42
CA HIS A 17 -0.46 -2.24 0.62
C HIS A 17 0.97 -2.06 1.15
N ILE A 18 1.52 -3.04 1.88
CA ILE A 18 2.89 -2.99 2.42
C ILE A 18 3.84 -3.83 1.53
N GLY A 19 3.36 -4.96 1.02
CA GLY A 19 4.11 -5.87 0.16
C GLY A 19 4.33 -7.25 0.80
N SER A 20 4.96 -8.15 0.04
CA SER A 20 5.24 -9.54 0.44
C SER A 20 6.72 -9.86 0.59
N ASP A 21 7.58 -8.86 0.50
CA ASP A 21 9.04 -9.03 0.54
C ASP A 21 9.49 -9.56 1.92
N SER A 22 10.58 -10.33 1.94
CA SER A 22 11.10 -10.90 3.20
C SER A 22 11.44 -9.83 4.24
N SER A 23 11.85 -8.63 3.82
CA SER A 23 12.11 -7.51 4.73
C SER A 23 10.85 -7.00 5.44
N LYS A 24 9.66 -7.27 4.91
CA LYS A 24 8.36 -6.80 5.42
C LYS A 24 7.50 -7.92 6.00
N SER A 25 8.03 -9.14 6.13
CA SER A 25 7.27 -10.29 6.65
C SER A 25 6.77 -10.04 8.08
N HIS A 26 7.54 -9.30 8.87
CA HIS A 26 7.26 -8.99 10.27
C HIS A 26 5.88 -8.37 10.51
N PHE A 27 5.32 -7.62 9.55
CA PHE A 27 3.94 -7.10 9.66
C PHE A 27 2.90 -8.23 9.65
N ARG A 28 3.05 -9.20 8.76
CA ARG A 28 2.15 -10.36 8.67
C ARG A 28 2.35 -11.28 9.88
N ASP A 29 3.59 -11.46 10.31
CA ASP A 29 3.94 -12.27 11.47
C ASP A 29 3.37 -11.67 12.75
N TYR A 30 3.44 -10.34 12.89
CA TYR A 30 2.82 -9.59 13.99
C TYR A 30 1.30 -9.76 14.01
N VAL A 31 0.62 -9.58 12.87
CA VAL A 31 -0.83 -9.82 12.79
C VAL A 31 -1.17 -11.25 13.19
N ALA A 32 -0.43 -12.25 12.67
CA ALA A 32 -0.64 -13.63 13.05
C ALA A 32 -0.35 -13.91 14.53
N ALA A 33 0.64 -13.25 15.14
CA ALA A 33 0.93 -13.38 16.56
C ALA A 33 -0.17 -12.77 17.43
N GLU A 34 -0.67 -11.57 17.09
CA GLU A 34 -1.75 -10.92 17.82
C GLU A 34 -3.05 -11.74 17.78
N PHE A 35 -3.44 -12.28 16.63
CA PHE A 35 -4.63 -13.14 16.55
C PHE A 35 -4.47 -14.45 17.33
N ARG A 36 -3.28 -15.05 17.32
CA ARG A 36 -2.98 -16.25 18.13
C ARG A 36 -3.02 -15.95 19.63
N LYS A 37 -2.45 -14.82 20.07
CA LYS A 37 -2.44 -14.39 21.47
C LYS A 37 -3.86 -14.20 22.04
N ASN A 38 -4.78 -13.73 21.21
CA ASN A 38 -6.17 -13.47 21.61
C ASN A 38 -7.14 -14.64 21.28
N MET A 39 -6.64 -15.82 20.90
CA MET A 39 -7.47 -16.94 20.45
C MET A 39 -8.38 -17.52 21.54
N CYS A 40 -7.91 -17.51 22.79
CA CYS A 40 -8.66 -18.01 23.96
C CYS A 40 -9.41 -16.90 24.70
N LEU A 41 -9.49 -15.70 24.14
CA LEU A 41 -10.16 -14.57 24.77
C LEU A 41 -11.68 -14.81 24.76
N GLN A 42 -12.30 -14.89 25.95
CA GLN A 42 -13.74 -15.13 26.08
C GLN A 42 -14.56 -13.88 26.42
N ASP A 43 -13.91 -12.78 26.81
CA ASP A 43 -14.59 -11.55 27.21
C ASP A 43 -15.23 -10.84 26.00
N PRO A 44 -16.57 -10.84 25.85
CA PRO A 44 -17.25 -10.34 24.65
C PRO A 44 -16.93 -8.88 24.27
N PRO A 45 -16.97 -7.87 25.18
CA PRO A 45 -16.63 -6.49 24.84
C PRO A 45 -15.18 -6.36 24.35
N LEU A 46 -14.23 -7.07 24.98
CA LEU A 46 -12.83 -7.00 24.59
C LEU A 46 -12.59 -7.69 23.23
N VAL A 47 -13.27 -8.80 22.95
CA VAL A 47 -13.26 -9.43 21.62
C VAL A 47 -13.76 -8.44 20.56
N GLN A 48 -14.90 -7.78 20.80
CA GLN A 48 -15.46 -6.79 19.87
C GLN A 48 -14.51 -5.62 19.66
N GLN A 49 -13.90 -5.10 20.73
CA GLN A 49 -12.92 -4.02 20.64
C GLN A 49 -11.71 -4.41 19.79
N LYS A 50 -11.16 -5.62 19.97
CA LYS A 50 -10.04 -6.13 19.18
C LYS A 50 -10.43 -6.35 17.71
N MET A 51 -11.63 -6.84 17.44
CA MET A 51 -12.14 -6.98 16.07
C MET A 51 -12.31 -5.62 15.39
N LYS A 52 -12.88 -4.64 16.09
CA LYS A 52 -13.01 -3.27 15.59
C LYS A 52 -11.65 -2.63 15.32
N LEU A 53 -10.66 -2.88 16.18
CA LEU A 53 -9.29 -2.41 15.98
C LEU A 53 -8.68 -2.96 14.67
N ALA A 54 -8.84 -4.26 14.41
CA ALA A 54 -8.36 -4.88 13.17
C ALA A 54 -9.03 -4.28 11.92
N GLN A 55 -10.34 -4.02 11.99
CA GLN A 55 -11.08 -3.35 10.92
C GLN A 55 -10.62 -1.90 10.71
N ASN A 56 -10.36 -1.16 11.78
CA ASN A 56 -9.83 0.21 11.70
C ASN A 56 -8.46 0.26 11.01
N TYR A 57 -7.57 -0.68 11.31
CA TYR A 57 -6.28 -0.77 10.62
C TYR A 57 -6.44 -1.12 9.14
N MET A 58 -7.36 -2.02 8.80
CA MET A 58 -7.67 -2.31 7.41
C MET A 58 -8.19 -1.07 6.66
N LEU A 59 -9.11 -0.32 7.29
CA LEU A 59 -9.61 0.94 6.75
C LEU A 59 -8.47 1.94 6.52
N LEU A 60 -7.59 2.13 7.51
CA LEU A 60 -6.43 3.02 7.40
C LEU A 60 -5.54 2.66 6.20
N LEU A 61 -5.17 1.39 6.06
CA LEU A 61 -4.32 0.93 4.96
C LEU A 61 -4.97 1.20 3.60
N ASN A 62 -6.24 0.88 3.46
CA ASN A 62 -6.99 1.10 2.23
C ASN A 62 -7.07 2.61 1.90
N SER A 63 -7.41 3.44 2.89
CA SER A 63 -7.56 4.88 2.70
C SER A 63 -6.24 5.54 2.33
N VAL A 64 -5.13 5.22 3.02
CA VAL A 64 -3.81 5.79 2.71
C VAL A 64 -3.39 5.44 1.29
N HIS A 65 -3.58 4.18 0.88
CA HIS A 65 -3.24 3.77 -0.48
C HIS A 65 -4.13 4.46 -1.52
N HIS A 66 -5.43 4.56 -1.26
CA HIS A 66 -6.35 5.27 -2.14
C HIS A 66 -5.98 6.76 -2.29
N HIS A 67 -5.64 7.44 -1.20
CA HIS A 67 -5.17 8.83 -1.26
C HIS A 67 -3.86 8.96 -2.04
N LYS A 68 -2.94 8.01 -1.88
CA LYS A 68 -1.69 7.97 -2.67
C LYS A 68 -1.99 7.81 -4.17
N ASP A 69 -2.89 6.90 -4.54
CA ASP A 69 -3.31 6.72 -5.94
C ASP A 69 -3.95 7.99 -6.49
N LEU A 70 -4.76 8.67 -5.68
CA LEU A 70 -5.39 9.94 -6.04
C LEU A 70 -4.35 11.04 -6.30
N LEU A 71 -3.36 11.20 -5.42
CA LEU A 71 -2.26 12.17 -5.60
C LEU A 71 -1.47 11.91 -6.88
N PHE A 72 -1.25 10.64 -7.23
CA PHE A 72 -0.63 10.28 -8.50
C PHE A 72 -1.54 10.57 -9.70
N SER A 73 -2.85 10.33 -9.58
CA SER A 73 -3.81 10.59 -10.68
C SER A 73 -3.89 12.06 -11.08
N TYR A 74 -3.67 12.98 -10.12
CA TYR A 74 -3.63 14.42 -10.38
C TYR A 74 -2.24 14.94 -10.77
N ASN A 75 -1.24 14.06 -10.94
CA ASN A 75 0.17 14.44 -11.12
C ASN A 75 0.69 15.43 -10.06
N ILE A 76 0.13 15.41 -8.84
CA ILE A 76 0.57 16.30 -7.76
C ILE A 76 1.88 15.82 -7.16
N ALA A 77 2.11 14.50 -7.16
CA ALA A 77 3.30 13.86 -6.60
C ALA A 77 4.33 13.45 -7.68
N VAL A 78 4.15 13.88 -8.94
CA VAL A 78 5.10 13.63 -10.04
C VAL A 78 5.89 14.92 -10.26
N ASP A 79 7.22 14.81 -10.27
CA ASP A 79 8.07 15.93 -10.66
C ASP A 79 7.80 16.25 -12.14
N ARG A 80 7.26 17.45 -12.39
CA ARG A 80 6.86 17.88 -13.74
C ARG A 80 8.06 17.94 -14.68
N GLU A 81 9.26 18.21 -14.16
CA GLU A 81 10.48 18.27 -14.96
C GLU A 81 10.84 16.88 -15.49
N ASP A 82 10.79 15.86 -14.63
CA ASP A 82 11.07 14.47 -15.02
C ASP A 82 10.03 13.95 -16.01
N GLU A 83 8.74 14.22 -15.80
CA GLU A 83 7.68 13.82 -16.73
C GLU A 83 7.88 14.46 -18.11
N MET A 84 8.27 15.74 -18.14
CA MET A 84 8.54 16.48 -19.36
C MET A 84 9.78 15.92 -20.09
N LYS A 85 10.88 15.64 -19.38
CA LYS A 85 12.06 14.96 -19.94
C LYS A 85 11.68 13.61 -20.56
N LEU A 86 10.84 12.82 -19.89
CA LEU A 86 10.41 11.50 -20.34
C LEU A 86 9.53 11.58 -21.59
N LYS A 87 8.63 12.57 -21.66
CA LYS A 87 7.83 12.85 -22.86
C LYS A 87 8.70 13.31 -24.03
N LEU A 88 9.62 14.26 -23.80
CA LEU A 88 10.56 14.74 -24.83
C LEU A 88 11.44 13.60 -25.37
N LYS A 89 11.91 12.70 -24.50
CA LYS A 89 12.67 11.51 -24.91
C LYS A 89 11.87 10.59 -25.82
N ARG A 90 10.61 10.31 -25.47
CA ARG A 90 9.71 9.49 -26.30
C ARG A 90 9.41 10.14 -27.64
N SER A 91 9.13 11.44 -27.65
CA SER A 91 8.87 12.20 -28.88
C SER A 91 10.09 12.20 -29.80
N ALA A 92 11.28 12.51 -29.28
CA ALA A 92 12.53 12.49 -30.02
C ALA A 92 12.80 11.09 -30.61
N SER A 93 12.67 10.02 -29.81
CA SER A 93 12.86 8.65 -30.32
C SER A 93 11.84 8.26 -31.38
N SER A 94 10.59 8.75 -31.29
CA SER A 94 9.55 8.46 -32.28
C SER A 94 9.83 9.08 -33.65
N VAL A 95 10.60 10.16 -33.71
CA VAL A 95 10.97 10.83 -34.97
C VAL A 95 12.42 10.55 -35.37
N GLY A 96 13.10 9.62 -34.70
CA GLY A 96 14.49 9.26 -34.96
C GLY A 96 15.51 10.32 -34.55
N LEU A 97 15.11 11.29 -33.73
CA LEU A 97 15.98 12.34 -33.21
C LEU A 97 16.50 12.00 -31.81
N GLN A 98 17.68 12.54 -31.48
CA GLN A 98 18.24 12.44 -30.14
C GLN A 98 17.99 13.73 -29.36
N LEU A 99 17.84 13.60 -28.04
CA LEU A 99 17.76 14.75 -27.15
C LEU A 99 19.11 15.49 -27.09
N PRO A 100 19.12 16.84 -27.06
CA PRO A 100 20.32 17.62 -26.80
C PRO A 100 20.98 17.28 -25.46
N GLU A 101 22.31 17.46 -25.36
CA GLU A 101 23.13 17.12 -24.17
C GLU A 101 22.58 17.71 -22.85
N HIS A 102 22.08 18.95 -22.89
CA HIS A 102 21.52 19.64 -21.72
C HIS A 102 20.23 19.01 -21.15
N TYR A 103 19.63 18.03 -21.82
CA TYR A 103 18.47 17.27 -21.33
C TYR A 103 18.79 15.82 -20.96
N LYS A 104 20.06 15.40 -21.05
CA LYS A 104 20.49 14.02 -20.75
C LYS A 104 20.84 13.77 -19.27
N GLU A 105 20.88 14.82 -18.46
CA GLU A 105 21.16 14.79 -17.01
C GLU A 105 19.93 14.51 -16.15
#